data_AF-A0A251V838-F1
#
_entry.id   AF-A0A251V838-F1
#
_cell.length_a   1.000
_cell.length_b   1.000
_cell.length_c   1.000
_cell.angle_alpha   90.00
_cell.angle_beta   90.00
_cell.angle_gamma   90.00
#
_symmetry.space_group_name_H-M   'P 1'
#
loop_
_entity.id
_entity.type
_entity.pdbx_description
1 polymer ?
#
loop_
_entity_poly.entity_id
_entity_poly.type
_entity_poly.pdbx_seq_one_letter_code
_entity_poly.pdbx_strand_id
1 'polypeptide(L)'
;MIAAANQDLWQGGAACGKNFQVTCTGATNQGVPHPCTDTPTVNVMITDFCPPPGCKGDLDLSHEAFSIIADPRAGGIKISYQEYVTN
;
A
#
# COMPACT_ATOMS: atom_id res chain seq x y z
N MET A 1 5.02 -10.24 -0.78
CA MET A 1 5.16 -8.95 -0.08
C MET A 1 3.97 -8.73 0.85
N ILE A 2 4.12 -7.88 1.86
CA ILE A 2 3.11 -7.66 2.90
C ILE A 2 2.74 -6.18 3.07
N ALA A 3 1.60 -5.92 3.68
CA ALA A 3 1.15 -4.60 4.11
C ALA A 3 0.37 -4.67 5.43
N ALA A 4 0.33 -3.56 6.17
CA ALA A 4 -0.58 -3.35 7.27
C ALA A 4 -1.78 -2.50 6.81
N ALA A 5 -2.99 -2.87 7.23
CA ALA A 5 -4.21 -2.15 6.85
C ALA A 5 -4.60 -1.11 7.90
N ASN A 6 -5.14 0.03 7.47
CA ASN A 6 -5.77 0.99 8.38
C ASN A 6 -7.03 0.41 9.06
N GLN A 7 -7.62 1.16 9.99
CA GLN A 7 -8.81 0.72 10.75
C GLN A 7 -9.98 0.30 9.83
N ASP A 8 -10.24 1.09 8.78
CA ASP A 8 -11.39 0.88 7.90
C ASP A 8 -11.22 -0.34 7.00
N LEU A 9 -10.00 -0.62 6.52
CA LEU A 9 -9.73 -1.81 5.72
C LEU A 9 -9.51 -3.05 6.59
N TRP A 10 -8.91 -2.92 7.78
CA TRP A 10 -8.62 -4.03 8.68
C TRP A 10 -9.88 -4.81 9.08
N GLN A 11 -11.01 -4.12 9.27
CA GLN A 11 -12.32 -4.72 9.56
C GLN A 11 -12.27 -5.74 10.72
N GLY A 12 -11.61 -5.37 11.83
CA GLY A 12 -11.47 -6.24 12.99
C GLY A 12 -10.67 -7.53 12.74
N GLY A 13 -9.82 -7.55 11.71
CA GLY A 13 -8.99 -8.70 11.32
C GLY A 13 -9.52 -9.47 10.12
N ALA A 14 -10.70 -9.12 9.59
CA ALA A 14 -11.27 -9.77 8.41
C ALA A 14 -10.41 -9.59 7.13
N ALA A 15 -9.55 -8.56 7.10
CA ALA A 15 -8.60 -8.38 6.00
C ALA A 15 -7.35 -9.25 6.08
N CYS A 16 -7.01 -9.79 7.26
CA CYS A 16 -5.79 -10.56 7.46
C CYS A 16 -5.75 -11.81 6.55
N GLY A 17 -4.62 -12.02 5.89
CA GLY A 17 -4.42 -13.14 4.94
C GLY A 17 -4.99 -12.90 3.54
N LYS A 18 -5.77 -11.82 3.32
CA LYS A 18 -6.24 -11.46 1.98
C LYS A 18 -5.13 -10.83 1.16
N ASN A 19 -5.11 -11.14 -0.14
CA ASN A 19 -4.21 -10.52 -1.09
C ASN A 19 -4.88 -9.32 -1.75
N PHE A 20 -4.10 -8.27 -1.98
CA PHE A 20 -4.51 -7.07 -2.69
C PHE A 20 -3.51 -6.76 -3.79
N GLN A 21 -4.03 -6.35 -4.94
CA GLN A 21 -3.24 -5.71 -5.97
C GLN A 21 -3.25 -4.21 -5.70
N VAL A 22 -2.08 -3.62 -5.53
CA VAL A 22 -1.88 -2.20 -5.20
C VAL A 22 -1.13 -1.52 -6.34
N THR A 23 -1.64 -0.40 -6.82
CA THR A 23 -1.06 0.38 -7.91
C THR A 23 -0.76 1.81 -7.47
N CYS A 24 0.46 2.29 -7.70
CA CYS A 24 0.83 3.69 -7.52
C CYS A 24 0.12 4.56 -8.58
N THR A 25 -0.56 5.61 -8.15
CA THR A 25 -1.32 6.53 -9.03
C THR A 25 -0.80 7.96 -9.00
N GLY A 26 0.15 8.29 -8.11
CA GLY A 26 0.85 9.57 -8.16
C GLY A 26 1.39 10.06 -6.82
N ALA A 27 1.83 11.31 -6.81
CA ALA A 27 2.46 11.96 -5.66
C ALA A 27 1.48 12.41 -4.58
N THR A 28 1.96 12.42 -3.34
CA THR A 28 1.32 13.09 -2.20
C THR A 28 1.96 14.44 -1.88
N ASN A 29 3.18 14.70 -2.37
CA ASN A 29 3.96 15.88 -2.05
C ASN A 29 4.76 16.38 -3.27
N GLN A 30 5.33 17.59 -3.15
CA GLN A 30 6.08 18.25 -4.21
C GLN A 30 7.57 17.85 -4.27
N GLY A 31 8.10 17.18 -3.24
CA GLY A 31 9.51 16.79 -3.19
C GLY A 31 9.85 15.65 -4.16
N VAL A 32 8.87 14.77 -4.43
CA VAL A 32 8.97 13.71 -5.44
C VAL A 32 7.72 13.73 -6.32
N PRO A 33 7.67 14.58 -7.37
CA PRO A 33 6.46 14.81 -8.17
C PRO A 33 6.04 13.62 -9.06
N HIS A 34 6.98 12.73 -9.40
CA HIS A 34 6.74 11.53 -10.20
C HIS A 34 7.27 10.30 -9.46
N PRO A 35 6.60 9.85 -8.38
CA PRO A 35 7.15 8.81 -7.54
C PRO A 35 6.96 7.42 -8.12
N CYS A 36 5.94 7.20 -8.97
CA CYS A 36 5.63 5.88 -9.48
C CYS A 36 6.69 5.38 -10.46
N THR A 37 7.03 4.09 -10.37
CA THR A 37 7.92 3.39 -11.32
C THR A 37 7.19 3.05 -12.62
N ASP A 38 7.93 2.56 -13.63
CA ASP A 38 7.36 2.05 -14.90
C ASP A 38 6.47 0.81 -14.71
N THR A 39 6.66 0.05 -13.62
CA THR A 39 5.82 -1.10 -13.25
C THR A 39 5.10 -0.82 -11.92
N PRO A 40 4.11 0.08 -11.89
CA PRO A 40 3.61 0.69 -10.66
C PRO A 40 2.65 -0.22 -9.87
N THR A 41 2.64 -1.54 -10.11
CA THR A 41 1.67 -2.47 -9.51
C THR A 41 2.34 -3.62 -8.79
N VAL A 42 1.85 -3.96 -7.62
CA VAL A 42 2.38 -5.03 -6.77
C VAL A 42 1.26 -5.78 -6.05
N ASN A 43 1.45 -7.09 -5.84
CA ASN A 43 0.55 -7.88 -5.02
C ASN A 43 1.10 -7.99 -3.59
N VAL A 44 0.27 -7.67 -2.60
CA VAL A 44 0.60 -7.74 -1.18
C VAL A 44 -0.44 -8.54 -0.41
N MET A 45 -0.02 -9.23 0.65
CA MET A 45 -0.92 -9.84 1.63
C MET A 45 -1.05 -8.92 2.85
N ILE A 46 -2.26 -8.73 3.37
CA ILE A 46 -2.45 -8.02 4.64
C ILE A 46 -2.06 -8.94 5.79
N THR A 47 -1.09 -8.54 6.61
CA THR A 47 -0.62 -9.35 7.75
C THR A 47 -0.66 -8.62 9.09
N ASP A 48 -0.94 -7.33 9.10
CA ASP A 48 -0.92 -6.53 10.31
C ASP A 48 -1.97 -5.41 10.27
N PHE A 49 -2.25 -4.87 11.44
CA PHE A 49 -3.10 -3.71 11.64
C PHE A 49 -2.25 -2.47 11.92
N CYS A 50 -2.56 -1.38 11.23
CA CYS A 50 -1.91 -0.10 11.41
C CYS A 50 -2.85 0.88 12.14
N PRO A 51 -2.70 1.05 13.48
CA PRO A 51 -3.61 1.86 14.27
C PRO A 51 -3.39 3.38 14.07
N PRO A 52 -4.44 4.21 14.25
CA PRO A 52 -4.27 5.65 14.39
C PRO A 52 -3.40 6.01 15.63
N PRO A 53 -2.58 7.09 15.59
CA PRO A 53 -2.33 7.98 14.45
C PRO A 53 -1.22 7.47 13.50
N GLY A 54 -0.76 6.23 13.66
CA GLY A 54 0.38 5.65 12.94
C GLY A 54 0.16 5.53 11.44
N CYS A 55 -1.04 5.13 11.01
CA CYS A 55 -1.38 5.12 9.58
C CYS A 55 -1.96 6.44 9.11
N LYS A 56 -1.27 7.06 8.13
CA LYS A 56 -1.75 8.25 7.42
C LYS A 56 -2.55 7.93 6.15
N GLY A 57 -2.44 6.70 5.65
CA GLY A 57 -3.14 6.23 4.45
C GLY A 57 -3.84 4.89 4.68
N ASP A 58 -4.31 4.28 3.59
CA ASP A 58 -5.09 3.04 3.65
C ASP A 58 -4.24 1.80 3.94
N LEU A 59 -3.03 1.78 3.39
CA LEU A 59 -2.09 0.68 3.49
C LEU A 59 -0.70 1.20 3.87
N ASP A 60 -0.07 0.57 4.86
CA ASP A 60 1.36 0.69 5.12
C ASP A 60 2.08 -0.47 4.44
N LEU A 61 2.69 -0.19 3.30
CA LEU A 61 3.36 -1.19 2.49
C LEU A 61 4.74 -1.50 3.10
N SER A 62 5.11 -2.78 3.13
CA SER A 62 6.51 -3.15 3.38
C SER A 62 7.46 -2.39 2.44
N HIS A 63 8.65 -2.04 2.92
CA HIS A 63 9.64 -1.29 2.13
C HIS A 63 9.94 -1.95 0.77
N GLU A 64 9.98 -3.28 0.72
CA GLU A 64 10.13 -4.06 -0.52
C GLU A 64 8.99 -3.78 -1.51
N ALA A 65 7.74 -3.84 -1.05
CA ALA A 65 6.56 -3.58 -1.90
C ALA A 65 6.50 -2.13 -2.38
N PHE A 66 6.77 -1.19 -1.47
CA PHE A 66 6.79 0.23 -1.82
C PHE A 66 7.84 0.51 -2.90
N SER A 67 9.06 -0.02 -2.73
CA SER A 67 10.19 0.19 -3.66
C SER A 67 9.94 -0.38 -5.06
N ILE A 68 9.03 -1.35 -5.20
CA ILE A 68 8.65 -1.89 -6.52
C ILE A 68 7.76 -0.92 -7.29
N ILE A 69 6.84 -0.22 -6.62
CA ILE A 69 5.84 0.62 -7.28
C ILE A 69 6.17 2.11 -7.25
N ALA A 70 7.05 2.54 -6.33
CA ALA A 70 7.41 3.94 -6.19
C ALA A 70 8.80 4.18 -5.57
N ASP A 71 9.33 5.39 -5.80
CA ASP A 71 10.56 5.91 -5.17
C ASP A 71 10.38 6.05 -3.64
N PRO A 72 11.14 5.29 -2.81
CA PRO A 72 11.04 5.34 -1.35
C PRO A 72 11.21 6.73 -0.74
N ARG A 73 11.91 7.64 -1.43
CA ARG A 73 12.10 9.03 -0.97
C ARG A 73 10.80 9.83 -0.95
N ALA A 74 9.77 9.38 -1.67
CA ALA A 74 8.46 10.02 -1.67
C ALA A 74 7.79 9.97 -0.28
N GLY A 75 8.11 8.97 0.54
CA GLY A 75 7.55 8.77 1.90
C GLY A 75 6.05 8.45 1.94
N GLY A 76 5.31 8.69 0.85
CA GLY A 76 3.91 8.37 0.68
C GLY A 76 3.45 8.66 -0.75
N ILE A 77 2.55 7.82 -1.26
CA ILE A 77 2.03 7.89 -2.62
C ILE A 77 0.50 7.77 -2.60
N LYS A 78 -0.14 8.26 -3.66
CA LYS A 78 -1.53 7.91 -3.95
C LYS A 78 -1.54 6.50 -4.54
N ILE A 79 -2.53 5.71 -4.13
CA ILE A 79 -2.70 4.35 -4.60
C ILE A 79 -4.14 4.08 -5.02
N SER A 80 -4.33 3.12 -5.91
CA SER A 80 -5.56 2.34 -6.01
C SER A 80 -5.28 0.92 -5.59
N TYR A 81 -6.25 0.23 -4.99
CA TYR A 81 -6.10 -1.18 -4.63
C TYR A 81 -7.42 -1.94 -4.78
N GLN A 82 -7.30 -3.24 -5.00
CA GLN A 82 -8.43 -4.17 -5.09
C GLN A 82 -8.03 -5.53 -4.55
N GLU A 83 -8.98 -6.24 -3.93
CA GLU A 83 -8.75 -7.61 -3.46
C GLU A 83 -8.41 -8.50 -4.67
N TYR A 84 -7.29 -9.23 -4.58
CA TYR A 84 -6.78 -10.12 -5.61
C TYR A 84 -7.09 -11.56 -5.21
N VAL A 85 -8.11 -12.13 -5.85
CA VAL A 85 -8.50 -13.53 -5.63
C VAL A 85 -7.86 -14.38 -6.72
N THR A 86 -6.91 -15.23 -6.35
CA THR A 86 -6.44 -16.32 -7.22
C THR A 86 -7.50 -17.41 -7.25
N ASN A 87 -8.07 -17.65 -8.43
CA ASN A 87 -8.93 -18.82 -8.68
C ASN A 87 -8.15 -20.13 -8.59
#